data_AF-A0A0M3RFX2-F1
#
_entry.id   AF-A0A0M3RFX2-F1
#
_cell.length_a   1.000
_cell.length_b   1.000
_cell.length_c   1.000
_cell.angle_alpha   90.00
_cell.angle_beta   90.00
_cell.angle_gamma   90.00
#
_symmetry.space_group_name_H-M   'P 1'
#
loop_
_entity.id
_entity.type
_entity.pdbx_description
1 polymer ?
#
loop_
_entity_poly.entity_id
_entity_poly.type
_entity_poly.pdbx_seq_one_letter_code
_entity_poly.pdbx_strand_id
1 'polypeptide(L)'
;MNISQLNVSLRKFQELMNQANILINKMATDSNFTKMLMTAAQKSDKNRVNQLIRSTGITIKAETTYTPTGIRIVLDNSGPEGGCCDLLIALGW
;
A
#
# COMPACT_ATOMS: atom_id res chain seq x y z
N MET A 1 5.36 -3.42 -30.79
CA MET A 1 5.64 -3.26 -29.34
C MET A 1 5.69 -1.77 -29.05
N ASN A 2 4.79 -1.24 -28.22
CA ASN A 2 4.66 0.21 -28.02
C ASN A 2 5.46 0.67 -26.78
N ILE A 3 6.70 1.11 -27.00
CA ILE A 3 7.59 1.62 -25.95
C ILE A 3 6.96 2.82 -25.20
N SER A 4 6.12 3.62 -25.87
CA SER A 4 5.43 4.75 -25.24
C SER A 4 4.47 4.30 -24.13
N GLN A 5 3.70 3.23 -24.38
CA GLN A 5 2.79 2.66 -23.39
C GLN A 5 3.56 2.08 -22.19
N LEU A 6 4.66 1.36 -22.43
CA LEU A 6 5.52 0.85 -21.35
C LEU A 6 6.12 2.00 -20.53
N ASN A 7 6.57 3.08 -21.16
CA ASN A 7 7.12 4.25 -20.46
C ASN A 7 6.10 4.93 -19.53
N VAL A 8 4.81 4.94 -19.91
CA VAL A 8 3.74 5.42 -19.02
C VAL A 8 3.60 4.50 -17.80
N SER A 9 3.56 3.18 -18.02
CA SER A 9 3.50 2.20 -16.93
C SER A 9 4.70 2.32 -15.98
N LEU A 10 5.91 2.53 -16.51
CA LEU A 10 7.12 2.71 -15.70
C LEU A 10 7.03 3.93 -14.79
N ARG A 11 6.59 5.09 -15.31
CA ARG A 11 6.42 6.32 -14.51
C ARG A 11 5.35 6.13 -13.42
N LYS A 12 4.21 5.55 -13.77
CA LYS A 12 3.15 5.23 -12.80
C LYS A 12 3.62 4.27 -11.72
N PHE A 13 4.41 3.26 -12.08
CA PHE A 13 4.94 2.32 -11.11
C PHE A 13 5.98 2.98 -10.18
N GLN A 14 6.78 3.92 -10.69
CA GLN A 14 7.67 4.74 -9.84
C GLN A 14 6.90 5.55 -8.80
N GLU A 15 5.73 6.09 -9.14
CA GLU A 15 4.85 6.74 -8.16
C GLU A 15 4.38 5.75 -7.09
N LEU A 16 3.97 4.53 -7.46
CA LEU A 16 3.62 3.49 -6.50
C LEU A 16 4.78 3.16 -5.55
N MET A 17 6.01 3.05 -6.08
CA MET A 17 7.21 2.82 -5.25
C MET A 17 7.45 3.96 -4.25
N ASN A 18 7.26 5.21 -4.67
CA ASN A 18 7.38 6.36 -3.76
C ASN A 18 6.33 6.31 -2.64
N GLN A 19 5.09 5.95 -2.96
CA GLN A 19 4.02 5.80 -1.97
C GLN A 19 4.25 4.62 -1.02
N ALA A 20 4.76 3.50 -1.55
CA ALA A 20 5.19 2.37 -0.74
C ALA A 20 6.30 2.78 0.25
N ASN A 21 7.26 3.58 -0.19
CA ASN A 21 8.33 4.07 0.68
C ASN A 21 7.80 4.94 1.83
N ILE A 22 6.80 5.81 1.59
CA ILE A 22 6.15 6.59 2.67
C ILE A 22 5.52 5.66 3.71
N LEU A 23 4.73 4.69 3.25
CA LEU A 23 4.05 3.72 4.12
C LEU A 23 5.05 2.86 4.93
N ILE A 24 6.04 2.26 4.25
CA ILE A 24 7.03 1.39 4.87
C ILE A 24 7.91 2.19 5.85
N ASN A 25 8.31 3.42 5.51
CA ASN A 25 9.09 4.25 6.43
C ASN A 25 8.29 4.63 7.68
N LYS A 26 6.99 4.92 7.55
CA LYS A 26 6.12 5.15 8.72
C LYS A 26 6.07 3.90 9.61
N MET A 27 5.95 2.71 9.03
CA MET A 27 5.98 1.45 9.78
C MET A 27 7.34 1.19 10.45
N ALA A 28 8.44 1.46 9.75
CA ALA A 28 9.79 1.20 10.25
C ALA A 28 10.22 2.16 11.36
N THR A 29 9.79 3.43 11.30
CA THR A 29 10.25 4.50 12.20
C THR A 29 9.30 4.78 13.37
N ASP A 30 8.02 4.41 13.26
CA ASP A 30 7.02 4.61 14.32
C ASP A 30 6.52 3.27 14.84
N SER A 31 7.19 2.77 15.89
CA SER A 31 6.85 1.48 16.50
C SER A 31 5.43 1.43 17.09
N ASN A 32 4.90 2.58 17.55
CA ASN A 32 3.53 2.64 18.08
C ASN A 32 2.51 2.52 16.96
N PHE A 33 2.74 3.19 15.83
CA PHE A 33 1.95 3.02 14.61
C PHE A 33 1.91 1.55 14.18
N THR A 34 3.07 0.89 14.08
CA THR A 34 3.16 -0.51 13.64
C THR A 34 2.43 -1.45 14.58
N LYS A 35 2.57 -1.29 15.90
CA LYS A 35 1.81 -2.08 16.89
C LYS A 35 0.31 -1.89 16.72
N MET A 36 -0.18 -0.66 16.52
CA MET A 36 -1.60 -0.39 16.28
C MET A 36 -2.09 -1.04 14.99
N LEU A 37 -1.32 -0.96 13.91
CA LEU A 37 -1.68 -1.55 12.62
C LEU A 37 -1.75 -3.07 12.71
N MET A 38 -0.73 -3.72 13.29
CA MET A 38 -0.71 -5.17 13.53
C MET A 38 -1.90 -5.61 14.38
N THR A 39 -2.18 -4.91 15.49
CA THR A 39 -3.29 -5.24 16.39
C THR A 39 -4.64 -5.11 15.68
N ALA A 40 -4.84 -4.05 14.89
CA ALA A 40 -6.07 -3.86 14.12
C ALA A 40 -6.24 -4.95 13.07
N ALA A 41 -5.17 -5.31 12.35
CA ALA A 41 -5.17 -6.38 11.36
C ALA A 41 -5.49 -7.75 11.98
N GLN A 42 -4.86 -8.10 13.10
CA GLN A 42 -5.12 -9.35 13.83
C GLN A 42 -6.57 -9.46 14.34
N LYS A 43 -7.19 -8.32 14.69
CA LYS A 43 -8.61 -8.25 15.09
C LYS A 43 -9.57 -8.17 13.91
N SER A 44 -9.08 -8.22 12.68
CA SER A 44 -9.86 -8.02 11.46
C SER A 44 -10.63 -6.69 11.43
N ASP A 45 -10.12 -5.65 12.09
CA ASP A 45 -10.74 -4.32 12.14
C ASP A 45 -10.39 -3.52 10.88
N LYS A 46 -11.14 -3.78 9.80
CA LYS A 46 -10.95 -3.16 8.49
C LYS A 46 -11.00 -1.64 8.53
N ASN A 47 -11.91 -1.07 9.31
CA ASN A 47 -12.07 0.38 9.39
C ASN A 47 -10.83 1.01 10.04
N ARG A 48 -10.33 0.42 11.12
CA ARG A 48 -9.13 0.91 11.79
C ARG A 48 -7.87 0.74 10.94
N VAL A 49 -7.72 -0.40 10.25
CA VAL A 49 -6.60 -0.61 9.31
C VAL A 49 -6.62 0.47 8.22
N ASN A 50 -7.76 0.70 7.58
CA ASN A 50 -7.88 1.72 6.54
C ASN A 50 -7.57 3.13 7.06
N GLN A 51 -8.03 3.48 8.27
CA GLN A 51 -7.74 4.76 8.89
C GLN A 51 -6.24 4.93 9.15
N LEU A 52 -5.57 3.90 9.69
CA LEU A 52 -4.14 3.92 9.97
C LEU A 52 -3.34 4.06 8.67
N ILE A 53 -3.63 3.26 7.64
CA ILE A 53 -2.95 3.35 6.35
C ILE A 53 -3.10 4.75 5.74
N ARG A 54 -4.29 5.36 5.77
CA ARG A 54 -4.48 6.75 5.30
C ARG A 54 -3.71 7.78 6.12
N SER A 55 -3.55 7.56 7.42
CA SER A 55 -2.81 8.47 8.32
C SER A 55 -1.30 8.52 8.02
N THR A 56 -0.77 7.61 7.20
CA THR A 56 0.64 7.62 6.79
C THR A 56 0.99 8.74 5.80
N GLY A 57 -0.02 9.37 5.20
CA GLY A 57 0.17 10.41 4.19
C GLY A 57 0.26 9.90 2.76
N ILE A 58 0.06 8.59 2.51
CA ILE A 58 -0.13 8.10 1.15
C ILE A 58 -1.37 8.73 0.52
N THR A 59 -1.30 8.97 -0.79
CA THR A 59 -2.33 9.68 -1.57
C THR A 59 -3.03 8.78 -2.58
N ILE A 60 -2.51 7.57 -2.77
CA ILE A 60 -3.06 6.57 -3.68
C ILE A 60 -3.97 5.59 -2.95
N LYS A 61 -4.83 4.93 -3.74
CA LYS A 61 -5.74 3.91 -3.22
C LYS A 61 -4.91 2.73 -2.67
N ALA A 62 -5.26 2.30 -1.47
CA ALA A 62 -4.67 1.15 -0.82
C ALA A 62 -5.77 0.16 -0.42
N GLU A 63 -5.62 -1.09 -0.83
CA GLU A 63 -6.47 -2.19 -0.42
C GLU A 63 -5.66 -3.15 0.46
N THR A 64 -6.21 -3.54 1.60
CA THR A 64 -5.51 -4.40 2.55
C THR A 64 -6.25 -5.72 2.75
N THR A 65 -5.49 -6.81 2.72
CA THR A 65 -5.91 -8.11 3.28
C THR A 65 -4.92 -8.53 4.35
N TYR A 66 -5.37 -9.28 5.35
CA TYR A 66 -4.54 -9.62 6.50
C TYR A 66 -4.95 -10.98 7.07
N THR A 67 -3.96 -11.62 7.70
CA THR A 67 -4.11 -12.84 8.50
C THR A 67 -3.59 -12.54 9.91
N PRO A 68 -3.72 -13.47 10.86
CA PRO A 68 -3.11 -13.30 12.18
C PRO A 68 -1.58 -13.08 12.17
N THR A 69 -0.90 -13.45 11.07
CA THR A 69 0.57 -13.48 10.92
C THR A 69 1.11 -12.54 9.83
N GLY A 70 0.26 -11.75 9.17
CA GLY A 70 0.76 -10.87 8.11
C GLY A 70 -0.28 -9.97 7.49
N ILE A 71 0.21 -9.02 6.69
CA ILE A 71 -0.59 -8.06 5.93
C ILE A 71 -0.14 -8.04 4.47
N ARG A 72 -1.11 -7.93 3.58
CA ARG A 72 -0.93 -7.65 2.16
C ARG A 72 -1.59 -6.31 1.85
N ILE A 73 -0.86 -5.45 1.17
CA ILE A 73 -1.29 -4.10 0.83
C ILE A 73 -1.10 -3.94 -0.68
N VAL A 74 -2.19 -3.73 -1.40
CA VAL A 74 -2.18 -3.43 -2.83
C VAL A 74 -2.35 -1.93 -2.99
N LEU A 75 -1.32 -1.30 -3.56
CA LEU A 75 -1.35 0.09 -3.98
C LEU A 75 -1.74 0.14 -5.46
N ASP A 76 -2.81 0.88 -5.75
CA ASP A 76 -3.44 0.93 -7.08
C ASP A 76 -3.52 2.38 -7.55
N ASN A 77 -2.94 2.65 -8.73
CA ASN A 77 -3.06 3.92 -9.45
C ASN A 77 -3.57 3.75 -10.89
N SER A 78 -4.28 2.64 -11.13
CA SER A 78 -5.03 2.44 -12.37
C SER A 78 -6.08 3.54 -12.51
N GLY A 79 -5.95 4.34 -13.57
CA GLY A 79 -6.94 5.35 -13.91
C GLY A 79 -8.24 4.70 -14.43
N PRO A 80 -9.27 5.50 -14.75
CA PRO A 80 -10.56 5.02 -15.24
C PRO A 80 -10.48 4.05 -16.43
N GLU A 81 -9.41 4.17 -17.23
CA GLU A 81 -9.19 3.37 -18.44
C GLU A 81 -8.40 2.07 -18.20
N GLY A 82 -8.25 1.63 -16.94
CA GLY A 82 -7.69 0.31 -16.61
C GLY A 82 -6.20 0.12 -16.94
N GLY A 83 -5.51 1.21 -17.30
CA GLY A 83 -4.13 1.17 -17.76
C GLY A 83 -3.14 1.38 -16.62
N CYS A 84 -2.81 0.31 -15.90
CA CYS A 84 -1.67 0.17 -14.99
C CYS A 84 -1.68 1.12 -13.76
N CYS A 85 -1.29 0.74 -12.56
CA CYS A 85 -0.55 -0.45 -12.15
C CYS A 85 -0.93 -0.83 -10.73
N ASP A 86 -0.53 -2.04 -10.33
CA ASP A 86 -0.64 -2.50 -8.95
C ASP A 86 0.76 -2.77 -8.37
N LEU A 87 0.97 -2.36 -7.12
CA LEU A 87 2.12 -2.76 -6.32
C LEU A 87 1.63 -3.51 -5.07
N LEU A 88 1.94 -4.80 -5.02
CA LEU A 88 1.68 -5.64 -3.86
C LEU A 88 2.85 -5.58 -2.88
N ILE A 89 2.57 -5.16 -1.65
CA ILE A 89 3.45 -5.26 -0.49
C ILE A 89 2.93 -6.40 0.37
N ALA A 90 3.77 -7.40 0.65
CA ALA A 90 3.43 -8.51 1.54
C ALA A 90 4.44 -8.56 2.69
N LEU A 91 3.96 -8.39 3.93
CA LEU A 91 4.78 -8.35 5.14
C LEU A 91 4.27 -9.37 6.15
N GLY A 92 5.18 -10.13 6.74
CA GLY A 92 4.90 -11.04 7.85
C GLY A 92 5.37 -10.45 9.18
N TRP A 93 4.78 -10.95 10.25
CA TRP A 93 5.23 -10.73 11.63
C TRP A 93 5.11 -12.02 12.44
#